data_AF-A0A554KG15-F1
#
_entry.id   AF-A0A554KG15-F1
#
_cell.length_a   1.000
_cell.length_b   1.000
_cell.length_c   1.000
_cell.angle_alpha   90.00
_cell.angle_beta   90.00
_cell.angle_gamma   90.00
#
_symmetry.space_group_name_H-M   'P 1'
#
loop_
_entity.id
_entity.type
_entity.pdbx_description
1 polymer ?
#
loop_
_entity_poly.entity_id
_entity_poly.type
_entity_poly.pdbx_seq_one_letter_code
_entity_poly.pdbx_strand_id
1 'polypeptide(L)'
;MIRQLQRAVRKEGIAPHSIVFVVILRSGVAFLPPALKAFPTARVAVLGLKRDEKTAVAHWYYANVPKLASKDTVIILDPMLATGGSAKEAVLKLKKCGANLRRMMFVGVIAAPEGVRVLQQFIPRKRMILGSVDRGLDARKYIVPGLGDFGDRYFGYES
;
A
#
# COMPACT_ATOMS: atom_id res chain seq x y z
N MET A 1 6.53 -1.80 12.29
CA MET A 1 6.16 -0.90 11.16
C MET A 1 5.54 0.43 11.59
N ILE A 2 4.46 0.47 12.39
CA ILE A 2 3.81 1.75 12.79
C ILE A 2 4.79 2.75 13.44
N ARG A 3 5.70 2.30 14.31
CA ARG A 3 6.74 3.18 14.89
C ARG A 3 7.65 3.81 13.82
N GLN A 4 8.01 3.06 12.78
CA GLN A 4 8.81 3.57 11.66
C GLN A 4 8.02 4.59 10.85
N LEU A 5 6.71 4.35 10.64
CA LEU A 5 5.83 5.30 9.99
C LEU A 5 5.74 6.62 10.79
N GLN A 6 5.51 6.55 12.10
CA GLN A 6 5.52 7.72 12.98
C GLN A 6 6.86 8.49 12.91
N ARG A 7 7.99 7.77 12.89
CA ARG A 7 9.31 8.41 12.73
C ARG A 7 9.45 9.10 11.37
N ALA A 8 9.00 8.47 10.29
CA ALA A 8 9.07 9.05 8.94
C ALA A 8 8.18 10.29 8.81
N VAL A 9 6.93 10.23 9.29
CA VAL A 9 5.98 11.36 9.31
C VAL A 9 6.55 12.53 10.10
N ARG A 10 7.11 12.29 11.29
CA ARG A 10 7.76 13.34 12.09
C ARG A 10 8.98 13.92 11.40
N LYS A 11 9.87 13.08 10.85
CA LYS A 11 11.09 13.52 10.17
C LYS A 11 10.80 14.44 8.98
N GLU A 12 9.71 14.20 8.26
CA GLU A 12 9.30 15.00 7.12
C GLU A 12 8.40 16.20 7.47
N GLY A 13 8.10 16.44 8.76
CA GLY A 13 7.23 17.53 9.19
C GLY A 13 5.80 17.41 8.66
N ILE A 14 5.30 16.19 8.45
CA ILE A 14 3.97 15.95 7.88
C ILE A 14 2.93 16.16 8.98
N ALA A 15 2.02 17.10 8.76
CA ALA A 15 0.93 17.37 9.69
C ALA A 15 -0.06 16.18 9.74
N PRO A 16 -0.41 15.64 10.92
CA PRO A 16 -1.27 14.45 11.02
C PRO A 16 -2.61 14.55 10.29
N HIS A 17 -3.26 15.71 10.32
CA HIS A 17 -4.54 15.97 9.65
C HIS A 17 -4.45 16.02 8.11
N SER A 18 -3.23 16.11 7.56
CA SER A 18 -2.99 16.05 6.11
C SER A 18 -2.76 14.62 5.60
N ILE A 19 -2.77 13.63 6.49
CA ILE A 19 -2.56 12.23 6.12
C ILE A 19 -3.86 11.65 5.55
N VAL A 20 -3.73 10.93 4.45
CA VAL A 20 -4.79 10.09 3.88
C VAL A 20 -4.26 8.67 3.78
N PHE A 21 -4.82 7.75 4.57
CA PHE A 21 -4.54 6.33 4.42
C PHE A 21 -5.30 5.77 3.24
N VAL A 22 -4.64 4.94 2.44
CA VAL A 22 -5.27 4.22 1.34
C VAL A 22 -5.20 2.74 1.65
N VAL A 23 -6.35 2.12 1.83
CA VAL A 23 -6.47 0.69 2.02
C VAL A 23 -6.76 0.04 0.68
N ILE A 24 -5.89 -0.89 0.27
CA ILE A 24 -6.18 -1.81 -0.83
C ILE A 24 -6.84 -3.04 -0.22
N LEU A 25 -8.10 -3.26 -0.56
CA LEU A 25 -8.84 -4.44 -0.13
C LEU A 25 -8.23 -5.70 -0.76
N ARG A 26 -8.16 -6.82 -0.04
CA ARG A 26 -8.64 -7.07 1.34
C ARG A 26 -7.57 -6.83 2.41
N SER A 27 -6.35 -7.30 2.14
CA SER A 27 -5.23 -7.40 3.08
C SER A 27 -4.86 -6.07 3.76
N GLY A 28 -4.99 -4.94 3.07
CA GLY A 28 -4.68 -3.61 3.60
C GLY A 28 -5.48 -3.22 4.85
N VAL A 29 -6.66 -3.81 5.06
CA VAL A 29 -7.52 -3.51 6.22
C VAL A 29 -6.81 -3.85 7.54
N ALA A 30 -5.95 -4.87 7.54
CA ALA A 30 -5.18 -5.28 8.72
C ALA A 30 -4.31 -4.15 9.31
N PHE A 31 -3.89 -3.19 8.47
CA PHE A 31 -3.03 -2.08 8.90
C PHE A 31 -3.83 -0.87 9.37
N LEU A 32 -5.11 -0.76 9.02
CA LEU A 32 -5.90 0.44 9.25
C LEU A 32 -6.11 0.73 10.75
N PRO A 33 -6.57 -0.22 11.60
CA PRO A 33 -6.77 0.06 13.03
C PRO A 33 -5.52 0.61 13.75
N PRO A 34 -4.33 -0.02 13.65
CA PRO A 34 -3.15 0.51 14.32
C PRO A 34 -2.63 1.80 13.66
N ALA A 35 -2.87 2.03 12.36
CA ALA A 35 -2.53 3.29 11.70
C ALA A 35 -3.42 4.45 12.20
N LEU A 36 -4.74 4.24 12.31
CA LEU A 36 -5.66 5.24 12.86
C LEU A 36 -5.42 5.49 14.35
N LYS A 37 -5.03 4.47 15.12
CA LYS A 37 -4.60 4.67 16.51
C LYS A 37 -3.39 5.61 16.61
N ALA A 38 -2.48 5.55 15.64
CA ALA A 38 -1.29 6.42 15.60
C ALA A 38 -1.58 7.81 15.02
N PHE A 39 -2.56 7.93 14.12
CA PHE A 39 -2.94 9.18 13.45
C PHE A 39 -4.47 9.31 13.40
N PRO A 40 -5.13 9.68 14.52
CA PRO A 40 -6.59 9.63 14.63
C PRO A 40 -7.34 10.59 13.71
N THR A 41 -6.67 11.64 13.23
CA THR A 41 -7.24 12.66 12.33
C THR A 41 -7.01 12.36 10.85
N ALA A 42 -6.34 11.24 10.52
CA ALA A 42 -6.13 10.85 9.14
C ALA A 42 -7.44 10.49 8.46
N ARG A 43 -7.59 10.90 7.21
CA ARG A 43 -8.71 10.48 6.36
C ARG A 43 -8.41 9.11 5.75
N VAL A 44 -9.44 8.40 5.31
CA VAL A 44 -9.31 7.06 4.74
C VAL A 44 -9.89 7.03 3.34
N ALA A 45 -9.12 6.48 2.40
CA ALA A 45 -9.55 6.06 1.09
C ALA A 45 -9.55 4.52 1.03
N VAL A 46 -10.53 3.94 0.36
CA VAL A 46 -10.64 2.49 0.22
C VAL A 46 -10.73 2.13 -1.26
N LEU A 47 -9.87 1.23 -1.69
CA LEU A 47 -9.73 0.78 -3.08
C LEU A 47 -9.94 -0.74 -3.14
N GLY A 48 -10.83 -1.19 -4.01
CA GLY A 48 -11.07 -2.59 -4.31
C GLY A 48 -10.53 -2.94 -5.69
N LEU A 49 -9.44 -3.70 -5.70
CA LEU A 49 -8.79 -4.23 -6.90
C LEU A 49 -8.73 -5.74 -6.81
N LYS A 50 -9.23 -6.44 -7.82
CA LYS A 50 -9.03 -7.88 -7.96
C LYS A 50 -8.26 -8.14 -9.24
N ARG A 51 -7.17 -8.89 -9.15
CA ARG A 51 -6.47 -9.37 -10.34
C ARG A 51 -7.22 -10.58 -10.87
N ASP A 52 -7.48 -10.58 -12.16
CA ASP A 52 -7.92 -11.78 -12.85
C ASP A 52 -6.75 -12.78 -12.90
N GLU A 53 -6.98 -13.99 -12.41
CA GLU A 53 -5.96 -15.03 -12.28
C GLU A 53 -5.47 -15.57 -13.63
N LYS A 54 -6.32 -15.49 -14.67
CA LYS A 54 -6.03 -15.99 -16.02
C LYS A 54 -5.33 -14.94 -16.88
N THR A 55 -5.81 -13.70 -16.83
CA THR A 55 -5.33 -12.62 -17.72
C THR A 55 -4.30 -11.70 -17.06
N ALA A 56 -4.14 -11.79 -15.74
CA ALA A 56 -3.35 -10.87 -14.92
C ALA A 56 -3.80 -9.39 -14.97
N VAL A 57 -4.97 -9.10 -15.55
CA VAL A 57 -5.53 -7.75 -15.60
C VAL A 57 -6.17 -7.41 -14.25
N ALA A 58 -5.92 -6.20 -13.76
CA ALA A 58 -6.56 -5.69 -12.54
C ALA A 58 -7.95 -5.11 -12.86
N HIS A 59 -8.98 -5.66 -12.22
CA HIS A 59 -10.34 -5.15 -12.30
C HIS A 59 -10.68 -4.35 -11.04
N TRP A 60 -11.11 -3.11 -11.26
CA TRP A 60 -11.65 -2.24 -10.22
C TRP A 60 -13.08 -2.64 -9.91
N TYR A 61 -13.37 -2.94 -8.64
CA TYR A 61 -14.73 -3.22 -8.18
C TYR A 61 -15.22 -2.23 -7.12
N TYR A 62 -14.32 -1.43 -6.54
CA TYR A 62 -14.68 -0.40 -5.56
C TYR A 62 -13.62 0.71 -5.53
N ALA A 63 -14.06 1.96 -5.38
CA ALA A 63 -13.17 3.08 -5.07
C ALA A 63 -13.94 4.18 -4.37
N ASN A 64 -13.54 4.50 -3.14
CA ASN A 64 -14.02 5.67 -2.41
C ASN A 64 -12.81 6.46 -1.93
N VAL A 65 -12.58 7.61 -2.56
CA VAL A 65 -11.40 8.46 -2.31
C VAL A 65 -11.91 9.84 -1.90
N PRO A 66 -11.55 10.34 -0.70
CA PRO A 66 -11.91 11.70 -0.30
C PRO A 66 -11.21 12.70 -1.23
N LYS A 67 -11.74 13.92 -1.32
CA LYS A 67 -11.09 14.99 -2.09
C LYS A 67 -9.64 15.17 -1.63
N LEU A 68 -8.70 14.99 -2.54
CA LEU A 68 -7.27 15.16 -2.26
C LEU A 68 -6.82 16.57 -2.61
N ALA A 69 -5.94 17.11 -1.77
CA ALA A 69 -5.24 18.36 -2.00
C ALA A 69 -3.73 18.08 -2.19
N SER A 70 -3.04 18.99 -2.87
CA SER A 70 -1.59 18.87 -3.14
C SER A 70 -0.73 18.78 -1.87
N LYS A 71 -1.24 19.29 -0.74
CA LYS A 71 -0.60 19.23 0.59
C LYS A 71 -0.76 17.88 1.29
N ASP A 72 -1.70 17.05 0.86
CA ASP A 72 -1.97 15.78 1.52
C ASP A 72 -0.80 14.81 1.33
N THR A 73 -0.55 14.01 2.37
CA THR A 73 0.36 12.87 2.29
C THR A 73 -0.48 11.61 2.17
N VAL A 74 -0.34 10.93 1.04
CA VAL A 74 -1.12 9.72 0.74
C VAL A 74 -0.30 8.50 1.08
N ILE A 75 -0.78 7.66 1.98
CA ILE A 75 -0.03 6.52 2.53
C ILE A 75 -0.77 5.23 2.19
N ILE A 76 -0.24 4.48 1.24
CA ILE A 76 -0.80 3.20 0.82
C ILE A 76 -0.44 2.13 1.87
N LEU A 77 -1.45 1.46 2.38
CA LEU A 77 -1.36 0.36 3.33
C LEU A 77 -1.67 -0.94 2.60
N ASP A 78 -0.64 -1.74 2.34
CA ASP A 78 -0.78 -3.07 1.74
C ASP A 78 0.33 -3.99 2.26
N PRO A 79 -0.01 -5.09 2.97
CA PRO A 79 0.97 -5.98 3.57
C PRO A 79 1.99 -6.58 2.62
N MET A 80 1.64 -6.78 1.35
CA MET A 80 2.48 -7.49 0.39
C MET A 80 2.74 -6.68 -0.88
N LEU A 81 4.01 -6.41 -1.18
CA LEU A 81 4.41 -5.81 -2.45
C LEU A 81 5.11 -6.87 -3.34
N ALA A 82 4.30 -7.75 -3.94
CA ALA A 82 4.79 -8.84 -4.80
C ALA A 82 5.20 -8.33 -6.19
N THR A 83 4.31 -8.38 -7.17
CA THR A 83 4.57 -7.84 -8.53
C THR A 83 4.51 -6.31 -8.59
N GLY A 84 3.90 -5.66 -7.60
CA GLY A 84 3.64 -4.22 -7.59
C GLY A 84 2.45 -3.77 -8.45
N GLY A 85 1.74 -4.69 -9.11
CA GLY A 85 0.61 -4.35 -9.99
C GLY A 85 -0.51 -3.57 -9.29
N SER A 86 -1.04 -4.10 -8.18
CA SER A 86 -2.11 -3.43 -7.42
C SER A 86 -1.68 -2.08 -6.87
N ALA A 87 -0.46 -1.99 -6.33
CA ALA A 87 0.11 -0.74 -5.83
C ALA A 87 0.29 0.31 -6.94
N LYS A 88 0.76 -0.10 -8.12
CA LYS A 88 0.85 0.76 -9.30
C LYS A 88 -0.51 1.29 -9.71
N GLU A 89 -1.51 0.42 -9.85
CA GLU A 89 -2.87 0.84 -10.22
C GLU A 89 -3.49 1.78 -9.19
N ALA A 90 -3.29 1.50 -7.89
CA ALA A 90 -3.70 2.40 -6.81
C ALA A 90 -3.05 3.78 -6.96
N VAL A 91 -1.73 3.83 -7.19
CA VAL A 91 -1.01 5.11 -7.40
C VAL A 91 -1.56 5.87 -8.61
N LEU A 92 -1.81 5.20 -9.74
CA LEU A 92 -2.36 5.84 -10.93
C LEU A 92 -3.76 6.41 -10.69
N LYS A 93 -4.63 5.67 -9.98
CA LYS A 93 -5.95 6.15 -9.58
C LYS A 93 -5.85 7.36 -8.66
N LEU A 94 -5.03 7.29 -7.62
CA LEU A 94 -4.83 8.38 -6.66
C LEU A 94 -4.28 9.64 -7.33
N LYS A 95 -3.34 9.49 -8.27
CA LYS A 95 -2.84 10.60 -9.10
C LYS A 95 -3.97 11.28 -9.87
N LYS A 96 -4.85 10.50 -10.52
CA LYS A 96 -6.04 11.03 -11.20
C LYS A 96 -7.01 11.73 -10.25
N CYS A 97 -7.06 11.31 -8.98
CA CYS A 97 -7.83 11.96 -7.91
C CYS A 97 -7.14 13.19 -7.28
N GLY A 98 -5.98 13.63 -7.81
CA GLY A 98 -5.28 14.83 -7.34
C GLY A 98 -4.14 14.58 -6.35
N ALA A 99 -3.75 13.32 -6.11
CA ALA A 99 -2.61 13.02 -5.25
C ALA A 99 -1.29 13.54 -5.84
N ASN A 100 -0.47 14.16 -4.97
CA ASN A 100 0.90 14.54 -5.32
C ASN A 100 1.84 13.34 -5.15
N LEU A 101 2.38 12.79 -6.24
CA LEU A 101 3.31 11.66 -6.22
C LEU A 101 4.52 11.87 -5.29
N ARG A 102 5.00 13.12 -5.16
CA ARG A 102 6.13 13.45 -4.27
C ARG A 102 5.81 13.29 -2.78
N ARG A 103 4.52 13.20 -2.44
CA ARG A 103 3.98 13.05 -1.07
C ARG A 103 3.29 11.70 -0.86
N MET A 104 3.59 10.72 -1.71
CA MET A 104 3.10 9.36 -1.53
C MET A 104 4.08 8.52 -0.72
N MET A 105 3.56 7.64 0.11
CA MET A 105 4.31 6.65 0.88
C MET A 105 3.65 5.29 0.72
N PHE A 106 4.44 4.23 0.90
CA PHE A 106 3.95 2.86 0.91
C PHE A 106 4.38 2.18 2.20
N VAL A 107 3.50 1.38 2.79
CA VAL A 107 3.75 0.62 4.01
C VAL A 107 3.33 -0.83 3.78
N GLY A 108 4.29 -1.76 3.88
CA GLY A 108 4.07 -3.20 3.68
C GLY A 108 4.96 -4.08 4.57
N VAL A 109 4.50 -5.26 4.94
CA VAL A 109 5.27 -6.20 5.77
C VAL A 109 6.41 -6.77 4.94
N ILE A 110 6.11 -7.20 3.73
CA ILE A 110 7.04 -7.95 2.89
C ILE A 110 6.94 -7.46 1.45
N ALA A 111 8.06 -7.48 0.74
CA ALA A 111 8.13 -7.13 -0.66
C ALA A 111 9.06 -8.07 -1.42
N ALA A 112 8.84 -8.16 -2.73
CA ALA A 112 9.84 -8.70 -3.65
C ALA A 112 10.57 -7.53 -4.38
N PRO A 113 11.84 -7.70 -4.78
CA PRO A 113 12.59 -6.70 -5.52
C PRO A 113 11.86 -6.21 -6.79
N GLU A 114 11.11 -7.08 -7.45
CA GLU A 114 10.26 -6.79 -8.61
C GLU A 114 9.22 -5.71 -8.30
N GLY A 115 8.42 -5.92 -7.25
CA GLY A 115 7.40 -4.97 -6.82
C GLY A 115 8.00 -3.65 -6.34
N VAL A 116 9.13 -3.70 -5.65
CA VAL A 116 9.89 -2.50 -5.26
C VAL A 116 10.30 -1.70 -6.50
N ARG A 117 10.88 -2.35 -7.53
CA ARG A 117 11.28 -1.68 -8.77
C ARG A 117 10.11 -1.03 -9.49
N VAL A 118 8.96 -1.73 -9.57
CA VAL A 118 7.74 -1.18 -10.17
C VAL A 118 7.28 0.06 -9.42
N LEU A 119 7.18 -0.02 -8.09
CA LEU A 119 6.66 1.09 -7.30
C LEU A 119 7.65 2.27 -7.21
N GLN A 120 8.96 2.02 -7.36
CA GLN A 120 10.01 3.04 -7.37
C GLN A 120 9.84 4.06 -8.50
N GLN A 121 9.14 3.69 -9.57
CA GLN A 121 8.80 4.61 -10.67
C GLN A 121 7.87 5.74 -10.23
N PHE A 122 7.17 5.57 -9.10
CA PHE A 122 6.19 6.55 -8.61
C PHE A 122 6.47 7.04 -7.19
N ILE A 123 6.94 6.16 -6.32
CA ILE A 123 7.23 6.44 -4.91
C ILE A 123 8.73 6.21 -4.68
N PRO A 124 9.52 7.21 -4.26
CA PRO A 124 10.93 7.01 -3.95
C PRO A 124 11.15 5.90 -2.91
N ARG A 125 12.17 5.06 -3.08
CA ARG A 125 12.46 3.92 -2.17
C ARG A 125 12.51 4.30 -0.69
N LYS A 126 13.02 5.50 -0.38
CA LYS A 126 13.11 6.05 0.98
C LYS A 126 11.74 6.32 1.64
N ARG A 127 10.66 6.38 0.86
CA ARG A 127 9.26 6.54 1.31
C ARG A 127 8.49 5.22 1.32
N MET A 128 9.17 4.09 1.05
CA MET A 128 8.61 2.74 1.21
C MET A 128 9.09 2.14 2.52
N ILE A 129 8.16 1.96 3.46
CA ILE A 129 8.40 1.33 4.76
C ILE A 129 8.06 -0.15 4.60
N LEU A 130 9.10 -0.96 4.48
CA LEU A 130 9.01 -2.40 4.24
C LEU A 130 9.64 -3.14 5.42
N GLY A 131 8.96 -4.17 5.94
CA GLY A 131 9.50 -5.02 7.02
C GLY A 131 10.65 -5.91 6.53
N SER A 132 10.46 -6.58 5.40
CA SER A 132 11.51 -7.30 4.68
C SER A 132 11.40 -7.09 3.16
N VAL A 133 12.50 -7.34 2.46
CA VAL A 133 12.51 -7.55 1.02
C VAL A 133 13.13 -8.92 0.79
N ASP A 134 12.31 -9.86 0.32
CA ASP A 134 12.68 -11.26 0.15
C ASP A 134 13.36 -11.49 -1.21
N ARG A 135 13.71 -12.75 -1.54
CA ARG A 135 14.57 -13.07 -2.69
C ARG A 135 13.97 -12.65 -4.02
N GLY A 136 12.66 -12.80 -4.18
CA GLY A 136 11.99 -12.59 -5.45
C GLY A 136 10.61 -13.21 -5.49
N LEU A 137 10.15 -13.48 -6.71
CA LEU A 137 8.88 -14.14 -6.97
C LEU A 137 9.08 -15.55 -7.54
N ASP A 138 8.17 -16.48 -7.24
CA ASP A 138 8.09 -17.76 -7.93
C ASP A 138 7.31 -17.69 -9.27
N ALA A 139 7.09 -18.84 -9.91
CA ALA A 139 6.33 -18.95 -11.15
C ALA A 139 4.87 -18.48 -11.02
N ARG A 140 4.28 -18.61 -9.82
CA ARG A 140 2.91 -18.18 -9.49
C ARG A 140 2.84 -16.73 -9.02
N LYS A 141 3.97 -16.03 -8.98
CA LYS A 141 4.11 -14.63 -8.52
C LYS A 141 3.92 -14.45 -7.01
N TYR A 142 4.10 -15.51 -6.21
CA TYR A 142 4.24 -15.40 -4.77
C TYR A 142 5.65 -14.97 -4.39
N ILE A 143 5.77 -14.20 -3.31
CA ILE A 143 7.07 -13.80 -2.74
C ILE A 143 7.72 -15.05 -2.14
N VAL A 144 9.02 -15.24 -2.35
CA VAL A 144 9.78 -16.37 -1.80
C VAL A 144 11.03 -15.92 -1.02
N PRO A 145 11.27 -16.44 0.20
CA PRO A 145 10.48 -17.46 0.91
C PRO A 145 9.07 -17.00 1.32
N GLY A 146 8.84 -15.70 1.52
CA GLY A 146 7.50 -15.14 1.62
C GLY A 146 6.76 -15.47 2.91
N LEU A 147 5.45 -15.22 2.90
CA LEU A 147 4.53 -15.53 4.00
C LEU A 147 3.22 -16.19 3.55
N GLY A 148 3.16 -16.68 2.30
CA GLY A 148 1.91 -17.13 1.67
C GLY A 148 0.97 -15.97 1.34
N ASP A 149 -0.34 -16.23 1.31
CA ASP A 149 -1.34 -15.17 1.15
C ASP A 149 -1.63 -14.50 2.50
N PHE A 150 -1.23 -13.22 2.65
CA PHE A 150 -1.48 -12.48 3.88
C PHE A 150 -2.97 -12.34 4.20
N GLY A 151 -3.79 -12.07 3.19
CA GLY A 151 -5.21 -11.82 3.38
C GLY A 151 -5.89 -13.05 3.94
N ASP A 152 -5.67 -14.20 3.32
CA ASP A 152 -6.32 -15.44 3.73
C ASP A 152 -5.86 -15.87 5.14
N ARG A 153 -4.57 -15.77 5.43
CA ARG A 153 -4.05 -16.03 6.78
C ARG A 153 -4.57 -15.07 7.84
N TYR A 154 -4.72 -13.78 7.52
CA TYR A 154 -5.19 -12.78 8.48
C TYR A 154 -6.69 -12.90 8.75
N PHE A 155 -7.48 -13.24 7.72
CA PHE A 155 -8.94 -13.35 7.82
C PHE A 155 -9.44 -14.77 8.08
N GLY A 156 -8.57 -15.77 8.12
CA GLY A 156 -8.93 -17.16 8.40
C GLY A 156 -9.63 -17.86 7.24
N TYR A 157 -9.32 -17.51 6.00
CA TYR A 157 -9.76 -18.29 4.85
C TYR A 157 -8.82 -19.49 4.63
N GLU A 158 -9.40 -20.63 4.27
CA GLU A 158 -8.65 -21.78 3.76
C GLU A 158 -8.52 -21.64 2.24
N SER A 159 -7.28 -21.69 1.76
CA SER A 159 -6.92 -21.61 0.34
C SER A 159 -6.09 -22.82 -0.07
#